data_AF-A0A1B0CS03-F1
#
_entry.id   AF-A0A1B0CS03-F1
#
_cell.length_a   1.000
_cell.length_b   1.000
_cell.length_c   1.000
_cell.angle_alpha   90.00
_cell.angle_beta   90.00
_cell.angle_gamma   90.00
#
_symmetry.space_group_name_H-M   'P 1'
#
loop_
_entity.id
_entity.type
_entity.pdbx_description
1 polymer ?
#
loop_
_entity_poly.entity_id
_entity_poly.type
_entity_poly.pdbx_seq_one_letter_code
_entity_poly.pdbx_strand_id
1 'polypeptide(L)'
;MKVSAVIVILGLVGAASALPFGRPNYQNMTAPNPDEMGDNFEGDIKFAADQVISPHTGILDPYWRWEKIGNNPTIPYVFDSAFTATHRAVIVAGMATIQASTCVRFVPRTSERDYITIQSANSGCWSYVGRIRNAQILNLSIQAGCVTKGIATHELIHAVGFFHAQSDVNRDQYVRIKWENVMEGKEHNFEVYTNSYVTDYGEGYDYGSIMHYGPYAFSKNYMPTIEAIYNTGEIMGQRDTATHRAVIVSGMATIQASTCVRFVPRTTERDYITIQSANSGCWSYVGRIRNAQILNLSIQAGCVTKGIATHELIHAVGFFHAQSDVNRDQYVRIKWENVMEGKEHNFEVYTNSYF
;
A
#
# COMPACT_ATOMS: atom_id res chain seq x y z
N MET A 1 57.52 52.05 -48.82
CA MET A 1 56.75 52.99 -47.97
C MET A 1 55.54 52.26 -47.41
N LYS A 2 55.44 52.28 -46.08
CA LYS A 2 54.43 51.76 -45.14
C LYS A 2 53.24 50.97 -45.71
N VAL A 3 53.24 49.66 -45.41
CA VAL A 3 52.05 48.82 -45.31
C VAL A 3 51.40 49.11 -43.95
N SER A 4 50.09 49.34 -43.92
CA SER A 4 49.30 49.33 -42.69
C SER A 4 47.99 48.62 -43.01
N ALA A 5 47.93 47.34 -42.64
CA ALA A 5 46.70 46.56 -42.62
C ALA A 5 46.27 46.42 -41.16
N VAL A 6 45.04 46.82 -40.88
CA VAL A 6 44.40 46.72 -39.57
C VAL A 6 44.14 45.25 -39.28
N ILE A 7 44.67 44.73 -38.17
CA ILE A 7 44.34 43.41 -37.64
C ILE A 7 43.02 43.56 -36.88
N VAL A 8 41.94 42.98 -37.42
CA VAL A 8 40.71 42.71 -36.67
C VAL A 8 40.85 41.32 -36.07
N ILE A 9 41.06 41.23 -34.76
CA ILE A 9 40.98 39.97 -34.02
C ILE A 9 39.48 39.67 -33.85
N LEU A 10 38.94 38.82 -34.71
CA LEU A 10 37.68 38.14 -34.46
C LEU A 10 37.92 37.09 -33.37
N GLY A 11 37.58 37.43 -32.14
CA GLY A 11 37.46 36.46 -31.06
C GLY A 11 36.34 35.48 -31.40
N LEU A 12 36.70 34.24 -31.74
CA LEU A 12 35.79 33.10 -31.72
C LEU A 12 35.38 32.85 -30.27
N VAL A 13 34.29 33.49 -29.84
CA VAL A 13 33.53 32.99 -28.68
C VAL A 13 32.83 31.73 -29.17
N GLY A 14 33.41 30.58 -28.84
CA GLY A 14 32.73 29.31 -28.98
C GLY A 14 31.46 29.37 -28.14
N ALA A 15 30.32 29.47 -28.80
CA ALA A 15 29.05 29.18 -28.18
C ALA A 15 29.07 27.69 -27.83
N ALA A 16 29.39 27.36 -26.58
CA ALA A 16 29.00 26.10 -26.00
C ALA A 16 27.46 26.10 -26.02
N SER A 17 26.89 25.48 -27.05
CA SER A 17 25.50 25.05 -27.00
C SER A 17 25.41 24.10 -25.82
N ALA A 18 24.89 24.61 -24.70
CA ALA A 18 24.36 23.76 -23.67
C ALA A 18 23.37 22.83 -24.37
N LEU A 19 23.74 21.56 -24.49
CA LEU A 19 22.81 20.52 -24.89
C LEU A 19 21.59 20.68 -23.98
N PRO A 20 20.36 20.75 -24.51
CA PRO A 20 19.19 20.82 -23.67
C PRO A 20 19.28 19.63 -22.73
N PHE A 21 19.24 19.90 -21.42
CA PHE A 21 19.07 18.88 -20.39
C PHE A 21 18.10 17.84 -20.94
N GLY A 22 18.58 16.60 -21.06
CA GLY A 22 17.82 15.51 -21.65
C GLY A 22 16.44 15.51 -21.04
N ARG A 23 15.40 15.66 -21.87
CA ARG A 23 14.02 15.49 -21.43
C ARG A 23 13.94 14.13 -20.72
N PRO A 24 13.42 14.06 -19.48
CA PRO A 24 13.23 12.78 -18.81
C PRO A 24 12.47 11.83 -19.73
N ASN A 25 12.83 10.56 -19.71
CA ASN A 25 12.20 9.55 -20.54
C ASN A 25 10.79 9.27 -19.99
N TYR A 26 9.76 9.96 -20.49
CA TYR A 26 8.35 9.96 -20.04
C TYR A 26 7.61 8.61 -20.18
N GLN A 27 8.29 7.53 -20.55
CA GLN A 27 7.67 6.24 -20.91
C GLN A 27 7.38 5.32 -19.70
N ASN A 28 7.91 5.61 -18.51
CA ASN A 28 7.72 4.79 -17.29
C ASN A 28 7.06 5.55 -16.13
N MET A 29 6.38 6.66 -16.42
CA MET A 29 5.65 7.41 -15.40
C MET A 29 4.26 6.80 -15.17
N THR A 30 4.02 6.24 -14.00
CA THR A 30 2.64 6.04 -13.53
C THR A 30 2.03 7.39 -13.23
N ALA A 31 0.96 7.74 -13.94
CA ALA A 31 0.17 8.93 -13.63
C ALA A 31 -0.34 8.83 -12.18
N PRO A 32 -0.43 9.95 -11.44
CA PRO A 32 -1.04 9.97 -10.10
C PRO A 32 -2.46 9.41 -10.13
N ASN A 33 -2.90 8.80 -9.03
CA ASN A 33 -4.26 8.30 -8.98
C ASN A 33 -5.27 9.48 -8.96
N PRO A 34 -6.45 9.37 -9.60
CA PRO A 34 -7.42 10.47 -9.65
C PRO A 34 -7.89 10.99 -8.29
N ASP A 35 -7.95 10.12 -7.28
CA ASP A 35 -8.26 10.43 -5.88
C ASP A 35 -7.20 11.34 -5.24
N GLU A 36 -5.91 11.14 -5.55
CA GLU A 36 -4.80 11.88 -4.94
C GLU A 36 -4.68 13.33 -5.43
N MET A 37 -5.48 13.78 -6.40
CA MET A 37 -5.26 15.06 -7.09
C MET A 37 -6.38 16.08 -6.83
N GLY A 38 -7.27 15.80 -5.88
CA GLY A 38 -8.38 16.69 -5.57
C GLY A 38 -8.01 17.96 -4.81
N ASP A 39 -9.02 18.79 -4.56
CA ASP A 39 -8.91 20.05 -3.81
C ASP A 39 -9.42 19.93 -2.37
N ASN A 40 -9.88 18.75 -1.94
CA ASN A 40 -10.27 18.55 -0.55
C ASN A 40 -9.03 18.42 0.34
N PHE A 41 -9.23 18.29 1.65
CA PHE A 41 -8.12 18.03 2.56
C PHE A 41 -7.42 16.74 2.15
N GLU A 42 -6.09 16.76 2.05
CA GLU A 42 -5.33 15.64 1.50
C GLU A 42 -5.94 15.13 0.17
N GLY A 43 -6.37 16.03 -0.70
CA GLY A 43 -6.96 15.67 -2.00
C GLY A 43 -8.42 15.22 -1.96
N ASP A 44 -8.77 14.25 -1.12
CA ASP A 44 -10.03 13.48 -1.19
C ASP A 44 -10.78 13.34 0.14
N ILE A 45 -10.33 13.99 1.22
CA ILE A 45 -11.00 13.92 2.52
C ILE A 45 -11.89 15.13 2.76
N LYS A 46 -13.15 14.85 3.14
CA LYS A 46 -14.05 15.84 3.75
C LYS A 46 -14.27 15.59 5.23
N PHE A 47 -14.41 16.69 5.98
CA PHE A 47 -14.72 16.67 7.40
C PHE A 47 -16.16 17.12 7.67
N ALA A 48 -16.77 16.58 8.72
CA ALA A 48 -17.92 17.23 9.34
C ALA A 48 -17.48 18.52 10.04
N ALA A 49 -18.40 19.48 10.20
CA ALA A 49 -18.08 20.81 10.72
C ALA A 49 -17.46 20.79 12.15
N ASP A 50 -17.79 19.79 12.95
CA ASP A 50 -17.33 19.58 14.33
C ASP A 50 -16.28 18.46 14.45
N GLN A 51 -15.82 17.89 13.34
CA GLN A 51 -14.84 16.82 13.36
C GLN A 51 -13.43 17.37 13.57
N VAL A 52 -12.85 17.05 14.73
CA VAL A 52 -11.44 17.36 15.04
C VAL A 52 -10.55 16.28 14.45
N ILE A 53 -9.48 16.68 13.76
CA ILE A 53 -8.49 15.76 13.19
C ILE A 53 -7.86 14.97 14.33
N SER A 54 -8.10 13.65 14.34
CA SER A 54 -7.41 12.73 15.24
C SER A 54 -5.96 12.67 14.80
N PRO A 55 -4.97 12.66 15.72
CA PRO A 55 -3.58 12.59 15.33
C PRO A 55 -3.16 11.24 14.74
N HIS A 56 -4.11 10.38 14.39
CA HIS A 56 -3.90 8.98 14.03
C HIS A 56 -4.36 8.74 12.60
N THR A 57 -3.75 7.76 11.94
CA THR A 57 -4.22 7.24 10.64
C THR A 57 -5.59 6.56 10.70
N GLY A 58 -6.22 6.49 11.88
CA GLY A 58 -7.63 6.13 12.04
C GLY A 58 -8.32 6.81 13.22
N ILE A 59 -9.64 7.00 13.10
CA ILE A 59 -10.47 7.64 14.11
C ILE A 59 -10.52 6.82 15.40
N LEU A 60 -10.14 7.47 16.51
CA LEU A 60 -10.21 6.90 17.85
C LEU A 60 -11.55 7.11 18.54
N ASP A 61 -12.12 8.30 18.36
CA ASP A 61 -13.34 8.70 19.06
C ASP A 61 -14.54 7.84 18.60
N PRO A 62 -15.15 7.06 19.51
CA PRO A 62 -16.31 6.22 19.21
C PRO A 62 -17.50 6.99 18.63
N TYR A 63 -17.60 8.31 18.88
CA TYR A 63 -18.66 9.16 18.35
C TYR A 63 -18.70 9.12 16.81
N TRP A 64 -17.53 9.06 16.18
CA TRP A 64 -17.34 9.04 14.73
C TRP A 64 -17.22 7.63 14.15
N ARG A 65 -17.33 6.58 14.98
CA ARG A 65 -17.29 5.19 14.51
C ARG A 65 -18.69 4.72 14.12
N TRP A 66 -18.76 3.83 13.14
CA TRP A 66 -20.00 3.18 12.74
C TRP A 66 -20.56 2.28 13.85
N GLU A 67 -21.88 2.24 13.93
CA GLU A 67 -22.57 1.41 14.92
C GLU A 67 -22.39 -0.07 14.60
N LYS A 68 -22.39 -0.89 15.66
CA LYS A 68 -22.33 -2.33 15.51
C LYS A 68 -23.75 -2.89 15.37
N ILE A 69 -23.96 -3.72 14.35
CA ILE A 69 -25.14 -4.58 14.25
C ILE A 69 -24.67 -5.99 14.63
N GLY A 70 -25.11 -6.45 15.80
CA GLY A 70 -24.47 -7.58 16.48
C GLY A 70 -23.05 -7.22 16.91
N ASN A 71 -22.07 -8.02 16.48
CA ASN A 71 -20.65 -7.82 16.84
C ASN A 71 -19.84 -7.01 15.81
N ASN A 72 -20.43 -6.68 14.67
CA ASN A 72 -19.70 -6.13 13.52
C ASN A 72 -20.07 -4.66 13.28
N PRO A 73 -19.07 -3.76 13.14
CA PRO A 73 -19.31 -2.42 12.60
C PRO A 73 -20.01 -2.54 11.24
N THR A 74 -21.19 -1.94 11.11
CA THR A 74 -22.02 -2.10 9.93
C THR A 74 -22.29 -0.74 9.30
N ILE A 75 -22.07 -0.65 7.99
CA ILE A 75 -22.17 0.56 7.18
C ILE A 75 -23.30 0.37 6.16
N PRO A 76 -24.49 0.93 6.43
CA PRO A 76 -25.58 0.93 5.47
C PRO A 76 -25.24 1.84 4.29
N TYR A 77 -25.59 1.43 3.07
CA TYR A 77 -25.34 2.22 1.87
C TYR A 77 -26.51 2.23 0.89
N VAL A 78 -26.58 3.28 0.07
CA VAL A 78 -27.44 3.38 -1.11
C VAL A 78 -26.60 3.84 -2.30
N PHE A 79 -27.02 3.44 -3.51
CA PHE A 79 -26.43 3.93 -4.75
C PHE A 79 -27.35 4.95 -5.42
N ASP A 80 -26.77 6.03 -5.90
CA ASP A 80 -27.44 6.94 -6.82
C ASP A 80 -27.85 6.20 -8.12
N SER A 81 -28.94 6.69 -8.71
CA SER A 81 -29.43 6.32 -10.04
C SER A 81 -28.38 6.38 -11.16
N ALA A 82 -27.36 7.23 -11.05
CA ALA A 82 -26.29 7.38 -12.04
C ALA A 82 -25.44 6.10 -12.24
N PHE A 83 -25.39 5.20 -11.25
CA PHE A 83 -24.60 3.98 -11.35
C PHE A 83 -25.37 2.83 -12.03
N THR A 84 -24.84 2.38 -13.16
CA THR A 84 -25.27 1.15 -13.84
C THR A 84 -24.99 -0.09 -13.01
N ALA A 85 -25.55 -1.24 -13.39
CA ALA A 85 -25.26 -2.52 -12.75
C ALA A 85 -23.76 -2.85 -12.73
N THR A 86 -23.04 -2.53 -13.82
CA THR A 86 -21.58 -2.73 -13.91
C THR A 86 -20.83 -1.85 -12.92
N HIS A 87 -21.18 -0.57 -12.81
CA HIS A 87 -20.55 0.32 -11.82
C HIS A 87 -20.80 -0.17 -10.39
N ARG A 88 -22.04 -0.56 -10.08
CA ARG A 88 -22.40 -1.10 -8.77
C ARG A 88 -21.61 -2.37 -8.43
N ALA A 89 -21.41 -3.27 -9.40
CA ALA A 89 -20.63 -4.48 -9.21
C ALA A 89 -19.15 -4.18 -8.86
N VAL A 90 -18.54 -3.18 -9.50
CA VAL A 90 -17.16 -2.74 -9.19
C VAL A 90 -17.07 -2.20 -7.76
N ILE A 91 -18.02 -1.36 -7.35
CA ILE A 91 -18.02 -0.77 -6.00
C ILE A 91 -18.28 -1.84 -4.93
N VAL A 92 -19.20 -2.77 -5.18
CA VAL A 92 -19.45 -3.94 -4.31
C VAL A 92 -18.21 -4.83 -4.22
N ALA A 93 -17.42 -4.97 -5.29
CA ALA A 93 -16.15 -5.69 -5.23
C ALA A 93 -15.12 -4.98 -4.32
N GLY A 94 -15.14 -3.65 -4.25
CA GLY A 94 -14.34 -2.88 -3.28
C GLY A 94 -14.79 -3.11 -1.83
N MET A 95 -16.11 -3.12 -1.58
CA MET A 95 -16.67 -3.52 -0.28
C MET A 95 -16.23 -4.93 0.11
N ALA A 96 -16.26 -5.88 -0.84
CA ALA A 96 -15.83 -7.25 -0.62
C ALA A 96 -14.34 -7.36 -0.24
N THR A 97 -13.46 -6.52 -0.81
CA THR A 97 -12.04 -6.45 -0.40
C THR A 97 -11.91 -6.15 1.09
N ILE A 98 -12.63 -5.15 1.61
CA ILE A 98 -12.59 -4.78 3.03
C ILE A 98 -13.18 -5.90 3.91
N GLN A 99 -14.31 -6.46 3.50
CA GLN A 99 -15.02 -7.49 4.27
C GLN A 99 -14.24 -8.81 4.36
N ALA A 100 -13.39 -9.12 3.38
CA ALA A 100 -12.59 -10.34 3.35
C ALA A 100 -11.49 -10.38 4.42
N SER A 101 -11.03 -9.21 4.90
CA SER A 101 -9.92 -9.12 5.85
C SER A 101 -10.28 -8.41 7.16
N THR A 102 -11.54 -7.98 7.32
CA THR A 102 -12.01 -7.24 8.50
C THR A 102 -13.39 -7.72 8.98
N CYS A 103 -13.80 -7.25 10.16
CA CYS A 103 -15.15 -7.46 10.67
C CYS A 103 -16.17 -6.43 10.18
N VAL A 104 -15.75 -5.40 9.43
CA VAL A 104 -16.65 -4.37 8.87
C VAL A 104 -17.61 -5.01 7.88
N ARG A 105 -18.89 -4.59 7.89
CA ARG A 105 -19.91 -5.07 6.94
C ARG A 105 -20.57 -3.91 6.22
N PHE A 106 -20.75 -4.04 4.91
CA PHE A 106 -21.53 -3.11 4.10
C PHE A 106 -22.88 -3.75 3.79
N VAL A 107 -23.97 -3.04 4.03
CA VAL A 107 -25.33 -3.56 3.81
C VAL A 107 -26.17 -2.58 3.01
N PRO A 108 -27.01 -3.04 2.06
CA PRO A 108 -28.01 -2.17 1.46
C PRO A 108 -28.90 -1.57 2.55
N ARG A 109 -29.01 -0.25 2.56
CA ARG A 109 -29.80 0.46 3.55
C ARG A 109 -31.28 0.08 3.43
N THR A 110 -31.93 -0.07 4.58
CA THR A 110 -33.38 -0.23 4.73
C THR A 110 -33.97 0.99 5.42
N SER A 111 -33.82 1.12 6.74
CA SER A 111 -34.37 2.18 7.57
C SER A 111 -33.33 2.87 8.47
N GLU A 112 -32.06 2.52 8.33
CA GLU A 112 -30.99 3.07 9.16
C GLU A 112 -30.88 4.59 8.95
N ARG A 113 -30.76 5.34 10.06
CA ARG A 113 -30.63 6.80 10.02
C ARG A 113 -29.29 7.23 9.42
N ASP A 114 -28.23 6.56 9.84
CA ASP A 114 -26.86 6.88 9.45
C ASP A 114 -26.43 5.93 8.34
N TYR A 115 -26.05 6.45 7.18
CA TYR A 115 -25.72 5.65 6.00
C TYR A 115 -24.92 6.45 4.98
N ILE A 116 -24.28 5.74 4.05
CA ILE A 116 -23.55 6.34 2.94
C ILE A 116 -24.42 6.40 1.69
N THR A 117 -24.53 7.57 1.08
CA THR A 117 -25.01 7.75 -0.29
C THR A 117 -23.81 7.73 -1.23
N ILE A 118 -23.67 6.65 -1.99
CA ILE A 118 -22.63 6.52 -3.00
C ILE A 118 -23.16 7.16 -4.29
N GLN A 119 -22.51 8.22 -4.76
CA GLN A 119 -22.97 9.01 -5.91
C GLN A 119 -21.83 9.39 -6.88
N SER A 120 -22.21 9.89 -8.06
CA SER A 120 -21.29 10.42 -9.09
C SER A 120 -21.63 11.88 -9.46
N ALA A 121 -22.40 12.59 -8.63
CA ALA A 121 -22.91 13.91 -8.97
C ALA A 121 -21.86 15.03 -8.88
N ASN A 122 -20.81 14.85 -8.07
CA ASN A 122 -19.74 15.83 -7.91
C ASN A 122 -18.47 15.38 -8.65
N SER A 123 -17.55 16.32 -8.88
CA SER A 123 -16.21 16.02 -9.39
C SER A 123 -15.36 15.27 -8.35
N GLY A 124 -14.35 14.56 -8.86
CA GLY A 124 -13.34 13.88 -8.05
C GLY A 124 -13.83 12.60 -7.36
N CYS A 125 -12.89 11.98 -6.67
CA CYS A 125 -13.10 10.87 -5.75
C CYS A 125 -12.90 11.45 -4.35
N TRP A 126 -13.87 11.24 -3.46
CA TRP A 126 -13.73 11.69 -2.07
C TRP A 126 -14.77 11.08 -1.15
N SER A 127 -14.45 11.10 0.14
CA SER A 127 -15.30 10.58 1.20
C SER A 127 -15.15 11.39 2.49
N TYR A 128 -16.07 11.17 3.43
CA TYR A 128 -15.86 11.61 4.81
C TYR A 128 -15.08 10.54 5.58
N VAL A 129 -14.35 10.94 6.61
CA VAL A 129 -13.66 9.99 7.48
C VAL A 129 -14.58 9.54 8.61
N GLY A 130 -14.95 8.26 8.62
CA GLY A 130 -15.85 7.68 9.62
C GLY A 130 -17.33 8.04 9.42
N ARG A 131 -18.13 7.84 10.47
CA ARG A 131 -19.57 8.12 10.50
C ARG A 131 -19.82 9.56 10.96
N ILE A 132 -20.26 10.42 10.05
CA ILE A 132 -20.61 11.82 10.35
C ILE A 132 -22.07 12.02 10.80
N ARG A 133 -22.84 10.93 10.85
CA ARG A 133 -24.27 10.84 11.20
C ARG A 133 -25.20 11.31 10.08
N ASN A 134 -26.43 10.80 10.11
CA ASN A 134 -27.41 10.91 9.03
C ASN A 134 -26.83 10.40 7.69
N ALA A 135 -27.40 10.85 6.57
CA ALA A 135 -26.88 10.56 5.25
C ALA A 135 -25.56 11.29 5.02
N GLN A 136 -24.50 10.56 4.66
CA GLN A 136 -23.22 11.14 4.25
C GLN A 136 -22.86 10.73 2.82
N ILE A 137 -22.16 11.60 2.10
CA ILE A 137 -21.81 11.37 0.70
C ILE A 137 -20.46 10.67 0.62
N LEU A 138 -20.38 9.63 -0.22
CA LEU A 138 -19.14 9.13 -0.79
C LEU A 138 -19.23 9.33 -2.31
N ASN A 139 -18.33 10.12 -2.87
CA ASN A 139 -18.38 10.50 -4.27
C ASN A 139 -17.38 9.69 -5.10
N LEU A 140 -17.89 8.98 -6.10
CA LEU A 140 -17.10 8.28 -7.10
C LEU A 140 -17.52 8.79 -8.48
N SER A 141 -16.89 9.88 -8.92
CA SER A 141 -17.19 10.47 -10.22
C SER A 141 -16.82 9.52 -11.37
N ILE A 142 -17.82 9.11 -12.14
CA ILE A 142 -17.63 8.32 -13.38
C ILE A 142 -16.76 9.11 -14.37
N GLN A 143 -17.00 10.43 -14.49
CA GLN A 143 -16.26 11.30 -15.42
C GLN A 143 -14.80 11.47 -15.03
N ALA A 144 -14.48 11.48 -13.72
CA ALA A 144 -13.11 11.55 -13.23
C ALA A 144 -12.41 10.17 -13.15
N GLY A 145 -13.08 9.08 -13.56
CA GLY A 145 -12.49 7.74 -13.55
C GLY A 145 -12.43 7.06 -12.17
N CYS A 146 -13.24 7.50 -11.21
CA CYS A 146 -13.21 6.97 -9.84
C CYS A 146 -13.80 5.56 -9.69
N VAL A 147 -14.57 5.08 -10.67
CA VAL A 147 -15.28 3.79 -10.57
C VAL A 147 -14.36 2.63 -10.93
N THR A 148 -13.31 2.47 -10.13
CA THR A 148 -12.42 1.31 -10.14
C THR A 148 -12.53 0.60 -8.79
N LYS A 149 -12.18 -0.69 -8.75
CA LYS A 149 -12.23 -1.47 -7.50
C LYS A 149 -11.33 -0.85 -6.43
N GLY A 150 -10.15 -0.40 -6.82
CA GLY A 150 -9.15 0.20 -5.93
C GLY A 150 -9.59 1.52 -5.32
N ILE A 151 -9.97 2.47 -6.16
CA ILE A 151 -10.44 3.79 -5.71
C ILE A 151 -11.70 3.62 -4.86
N ALA A 152 -12.66 2.77 -5.28
CA ALA A 152 -13.81 2.49 -4.43
C ALA A 152 -13.41 1.90 -3.08
N THR A 153 -12.42 1.01 -3.02
CA THR A 153 -11.91 0.45 -1.75
C THR A 153 -11.28 1.55 -0.87
N HIS A 154 -10.48 2.44 -1.46
CA HIS A 154 -9.85 3.57 -0.78
C HIS A 154 -10.90 4.49 -0.12
N GLU A 155 -11.87 4.96 -0.89
CA GLU A 155 -12.92 5.87 -0.40
C GLU A 155 -13.83 5.23 0.66
N LEU A 156 -14.05 3.91 0.53
CA LEU A 156 -14.78 3.14 1.55
C LEU A 156 -13.96 3.00 2.84
N ILE A 157 -12.63 2.92 2.77
CA ILE A 157 -11.76 2.89 3.96
C ILE A 157 -11.75 4.26 4.67
N HIS A 158 -11.77 5.37 3.93
CA HIS A 158 -12.08 6.68 4.53
C HIS A 158 -13.40 6.63 5.28
N ALA A 159 -14.46 6.17 4.62
CA ALA A 159 -15.76 6.08 5.28
C ALA A 159 -15.76 5.17 6.51
N VAL A 160 -14.95 4.11 6.54
CA VAL A 160 -14.75 3.26 7.74
C VAL A 160 -14.14 4.06 8.89
N GLY A 161 -13.24 4.99 8.60
CA GLY A 161 -12.65 5.88 9.60
C GLY A 161 -11.13 6.02 9.52
N PHE A 162 -10.50 5.72 8.39
CA PHE A 162 -9.06 5.85 8.23
C PHE A 162 -8.68 7.07 7.40
N PHE A 163 -7.54 7.64 7.75
CA PHE A 163 -6.86 8.69 7.02
C PHE A 163 -5.75 8.10 6.15
N HIS A 164 -4.99 8.96 5.49
CA HIS A 164 -3.87 8.51 4.67
C HIS A 164 -2.67 8.01 5.49
N ALA A 165 -1.96 7.03 4.92
CA ALA A 165 -0.78 6.44 5.54
C ALA A 165 0.44 7.39 5.50
N GLN A 166 0.60 8.20 4.45
CA GLN A 166 1.75 9.12 4.33
C GLN A 166 1.71 10.31 5.30
N SER A 167 0.58 10.52 5.98
CA SER A 167 0.40 11.54 7.01
C SER A 167 0.63 11.00 8.43
N ASP A 168 1.00 9.72 8.56
CA ASP A 168 1.39 9.12 9.83
C ASP A 168 2.52 9.92 10.50
N VAL A 169 2.48 10.05 11.83
CA VAL A 169 3.47 10.84 12.59
C VAL A 169 4.90 10.33 12.40
N ASN A 170 5.08 9.02 12.19
CA ASN A 170 6.38 8.40 12.03
C ASN A 170 6.80 8.31 10.57
N ARG A 171 6.00 8.84 9.62
CA ARG A 171 6.26 8.68 8.18
C ARG A 171 7.66 9.14 7.78
N ASP A 172 8.23 10.16 8.43
CA ASP A 172 9.57 10.67 8.14
C ASP A 172 10.70 9.65 8.44
N GLN A 173 10.40 8.57 9.17
CA GLN A 173 11.30 7.42 9.34
C GLN A 173 11.30 6.48 8.12
N TYR A 174 10.27 6.56 7.26
CA TYR A 174 9.99 5.62 6.19
C TYR A 174 10.03 6.25 4.80
N VAL A 175 9.60 7.50 4.66
CA VAL A 175 9.60 8.24 3.40
C VAL A 175 10.18 9.64 3.58
N ARG A 176 10.68 10.20 2.49
CA ARG A 176 11.13 11.59 2.39
C ARG A 176 10.22 12.34 1.44
N ILE A 177 9.67 13.46 1.90
CA ILE A 177 8.94 14.39 1.04
C ILE A 177 9.92 15.31 0.33
N LYS A 178 9.82 15.35 -1.00
CA LYS A 178 10.55 16.27 -1.89
C LYS A 178 9.72 17.53 -2.10
N TRP A 179 9.72 18.40 -1.09
CA TRP A 179 8.97 19.66 -1.10
C TRP A 179 9.25 20.51 -2.35
N GLU A 180 10.47 20.43 -2.88
CA GLU A 180 10.86 21.09 -4.13
C GLU A 180 10.07 20.63 -5.36
N ASN A 181 9.48 19.43 -5.34
CA ASN A 181 8.67 18.86 -6.42
C ASN A 181 7.17 19.02 -6.20
N VAL A 182 6.73 19.42 -4.99
CA VAL A 182 5.31 19.63 -4.67
C VAL A 182 4.77 20.88 -5.36
N MET A 183 3.54 20.80 -5.87
CA MET A 183 2.79 21.94 -6.39
C MET A 183 2.57 23.02 -5.33
N GLU A 184 2.77 24.27 -5.72
CA GLU A 184 2.55 25.42 -4.85
C GLU A 184 1.11 25.44 -4.34
N GLY A 185 0.94 25.59 -3.02
CA GLY A 185 -0.35 25.57 -2.34
C GLY A 185 -0.88 24.17 -2.02
N LYS A 186 -0.17 23.09 -2.38
CA LYS A 186 -0.54 21.70 -2.07
C LYS A 186 0.33 21.06 -0.98
N GLU A 187 1.21 21.83 -0.34
CA GLU A 187 2.12 21.37 0.72
C GLU A 187 1.36 20.80 1.93
N HIS A 188 0.20 21.39 2.26
CA HIS A 188 -0.65 20.96 3.37
C HIS A 188 -1.13 19.51 3.23
N ASN A 189 -1.16 18.93 2.02
CA ASN A 189 -1.55 17.53 1.79
C ASN A 189 -0.48 16.52 2.21
N PHE A 190 0.70 16.98 2.64
CA PHE A 190 1.82 16.15 3.10
C PHE A 190 2.19 16.44 4.56
N GLU A 191 1.41 17.26 5.26
CA GLU A 191 1.63 17.54 6.68
C GLU A 191 1.42 16.28 7.53
N VAL A 192 2.33 16.05 8.47
CA VAL A 192 2.20 14.94 9.42
C VAL A 192 1.20 15.28 10.51
N TYR A 193 0.50 14.28 11.02
CA TYR A 193 -0.37 14.47 12.17
C TYR A 193 0.44 14.81 13.44
N THR A 194 0.07 15.90 14.11
CA THR A 194 0.96 16.67 15.01
C THR A 194 1.10 16.15 16.44
N ASN A 195 0.67 14.93 16.78
CA ASN A 195 0.74 14.47 18.17
C ASN A 195 1.59 13.22 18.38
N SER A 196 2.41 13.25 19.44
CA SER A 196 3.30 12.19 19.93
C SER A 196 2.61 10.90 20.45
N TYR A 197 1.30 10.73 20.25
CA TYR A 197 0.51 9.63 20.79
C TYR A 197 -0.13 8.75 19.72
N VAL A 198 0.48 8.63 18.54
CA VAL A 198 -0.10 7.85 17.45
C VAL A 198 0.05 6.36 17.71
N THR A 199 -1.11 5.68 17.79
CA THR A 199 -1.20 4.25 17.54
C THR A 199 -1.45 4.03 16.06
N ASP A 200 -0.49 3.46 15.34
CA ASP A 200 -0.67 2.72 14.08
C ASP A 200 -1.48 1.42 14.29
N TYR A 201 -2.24 1.34 15.39
CA TYR A 201 -2.82 0.12 15.96
C TYR A 201 -1.80 -1.02 16.16
N GLY A 202 -0.51 -0.72 16.19
CA GLY A 202 0.60 -1.68 16.28
C GLY A 202 0.98 -2.35 14.95
N GLU A 203 0.49 -1.87 13.81
CA GLU A 203 0.64 -2.55 12.51
C GLU A 203 1.91 -2.13 11.72
N GLY A 204 2.60 -1.06 12.12
CA GLY A 204 3.78 -0.52 11.43
C GLY A 204 3.43 0.29 10.16
N TYR A 205 4.45 0.89 9.53
CA TYR A 205 4.28 1.67 8.30
C TYR A 205 4.11 0.77 7.07
N ASP A 206 3.01 0.95 6.33
CA ASP A 206 2.64 0.15 5.17
C ASP A 206 2.77 0.96 3.87
N TYR A 207 3.91 0.81 3.17
CA TYR A 207 4.15 1.42 1.86
C TYR A 207 3.17 0.94 0.79
N GLY A 208 2.72 -0.32 0.90
CA GLY A 208 1.75 -0.93 0.01
C GLY A 208 0.31 -0.68 0.45
N SER A 209 0.05 0.19 1.44
CA SER A 209 -1.31 0.52 1.87
C SER A 209 -2.07 1.16 0.71
N ILE A 210 -3.32 0.77 0.53
CA ILE A 210 -4.19 1.44 -0.44
C ILE A 210 -4.45 2.90 -0.07
N MET A 211 -4.23 3.26 1.20
CA MET A 211 -4.32 4.61 1.75
C MET A 211 -2.99 5.38 1.64
N HIS A 212 -1.99 4.85 0.95
CA HIS A 212 -0.73 5.55 0.72
C HIS A 212 -0.76 6.24 -0.65
N TYR A 213 -0.32 7.50 -0.70
CA TYR A 213 -0.09 8.20 -1.97
C TYR A 213 0.97 7.55 -2.84
N GLY A 214 0.80 7.71 -4.16
CA GLY A 214 1.85 7.41 -5.12
C GLY A 214 3.05 8.36 -5.01
N PRO A 215 4.22 7.95 -5.56
CA PRO A 215 5.42 8.78 -5.53
C PRO A 215 5.29 10.11 -6.27
N TYR A 216 4.31 10.27 -7.15
CA TYR A 216 4.10 11.47 -7.98
C TYR A 216 2.89 12.33 -7.56
N ALA A 217 2.23 12.00 -6.44
CA ALA A 217 1.09 12.75 -5.93
C ALA A 217 1.43 14.24 -5.80
N PHE A 218 0.56 15.12 -6.30
CA PHE A 218 0.75 16.57 -6.32
C PHE A 218 2.08 17.10 -6.92
N SER A 219 2.73 16.36 -7.81
CA SER A 219 3.98 16.79 -8.45
C SER A 219 3.76 17.94 -9.44
N LYS A 220 4.57 19.00 -9.35
CA LYS A 220 4.54 20.14 -10.31
C LYS A 220 5.41 19.95 -11.55
N ASN A 221 6.33 18.99 -11.49
CA ASN A 221 7.41 18.84 -12.47
C ASN A 221 7.58 17.38 -12.90
N TYR A 222 6.61 16.51 -12.62
CA TYR A 222 6.64 15.10 -12.97
C TYR A 222 7.78 14.32 -12.27
N MET A 223 8.40 14.91 -11.24
CA MET A 223 9.39 14.24 -10.41
C MET A 223 8.74 13.73 -9.12
N PRO A 224 9.29 12.69 -8.46
CA PRO A 224 8.71 12.15 -7.26
C PRO A 224 8.60 13.21 -6.14
N THR A 225 7.42 13.33 -5.54
CA THR A 225 7.16 14.08 -4.30
C THR A 225 7.37 13.23 -3.07
N ILE A 226 7.22 11.90 -3.17
CA ILE A 226 7.48 10.94 -2.08
C ILE A 226 8.55 9.94 -2.52
N GLU A 227 9.61 9.85 -1.73
CA GLU A 227 10.70 8.88 -1.92
C GLU A 227 10.77 7.92 -0.73
N ALA A 228 10.72 6.62 -0.97
CA ALA A 228 10.91 5.63 0.10
C ALA A 228 12.38 5.63 0.58
N ILE A 229 12.59 5.63 1.89
CA ILE A 229 13.93 5.54 2.51
C ILE A 229 14.47 4.11 2.41
N TYR A 230 13.58 3.12 2.50
CA TYR A 230 13.92 1.70 2.41
C TYR A 230 13.44 1.08 1.10
N ASN A 231 14.23 0.18 0.53
CA ASN A 231 13.83 -0.58 -0.65
C ASN A 231 12.94 -1.76 -0.25
N THR A 232 11.63 -1.58 -0.37
CA THR A 232 10.64 -2.57 0.04
C THR A 232 10.12 -3.43 -1.12
N GLY A 233 10.42 -3.08 -2.38
CA GLY A 233 9.76 -3.69 -3.54
C GLY A 233 8.25 -3.43 -3.62
N GLU A 234 7.68 -2.70 -2.66
CA GLU A 234 6.28 -2.31 -2.61
C GLU A 234 6.05 -1.08 -3.48
N ILE A 235 4.87 -1.03 -4.09
CA ILE A 235 4.49 0.08 -4.96
C ILE A 235 3.60 1.03 -4.15
N MET A 236 4.19 2.14 -3.69
CA MET A 236 3.44 3.26 -3.11
C MET A 236 2.40 3.76 -4.12
N GLY A 237 1.17 4.01 -3.66
CA GLY A 237 0.06 4.43 -4.54
C GLY A 237 -0.63 3.29 -5.27
N GLN A 238 -0.36 2.02 -4.94
CA GLN A 238 -1.11 0.91 -5.53
C GLN A 238 -2.61 1.01 -5.21
N ARG A 239 -3.44 0.49 -6.11
CA ARG A 239 -4.92 0.48 -6.00
C ARG A 239 -5.50 -0.93 -6.25
N ASP A 240 -4.75 -1.98 -5.88
CA ASP A 240 -5.09 -3.39 -6.13
C ASP A 240 -5.52 -4.15 -4.86
N THR A 241 -4.85 -3.91 -3.72
CA THR A 241 -5.08 -4.60 -2.44
C THR A 241 -5.17 -3.61 -1.27
N ALA A 242 -5.73 -4.01 -0.12
CA ALA A 242 -5.96 -3.07 0.99
C ALA A 242 -4.69 -2.71 1.80
N THR A 243 -3.86 -3.70 2.16
CA THR A 243 -2.66 -3.55 3.03
C THR A 243 -1.65 -4.69 2.82
N HIS A 244 -0.43 -4.53 3.35
CA HIS A 244 0.57 -5.60 3.55
C HIS A 244 -0.02 -6.86 4.20
N ARG A 245 -0.87 -6.69 5.21
CA ARG A 245 -1.57 -7.81 5.85
C ARG A 245 -2.43 -8.57 4.85
N ALA A 246 -3.09 -7.88 3.92
CA ALA A 246 -3.88 -8.53 2.87
C ALA A 246 -3.00 -9.37 1.93
N VAL A 247 -1.75 -8.96 1.68
CA VAL A 247 -0.79 -9.75 0.90
C VAL A 247 -0.42 -11.04 1.62
N ILE A 248 -0.13 -10.97 2.92
CA ILE A 248 0.18 -12.14 3.75
C ILE A 248 -1.02 -13.09 3.82
N VAL A 249 -2.23 -12.56 4.04
CA VAL A 249 -3.48 -13.33 4.03
C VAL A 249 -3.74 -13.93 2.64
N SER A 250 -3.40 -13.23 1.55
CA SER A 250 -3.47 -13.80 0.20
C SER A 250 -2.49 -14.95 0.00
N GLY A 251 -1.30 -14.91 0.61
CA GLY A 251 -0.36 -16.02 0.63
C GLY A 251 -0.92 -17.23 1.38
N MET A 252 -1.48 -17.01 2.57
CA MET A 252 -2.20 -18.04 3.34
C MET A 252 -3.34 -18.66 2.51
N ALA A 253 -4.16 -17.83 1.87
CA ALA A 253 -5.27 -18.30 1.03
C ALA A 253 -4.79 -19.18 -0.14
N THR A 254 -3.64 -18.86 -0.73
CA THR A 254 -3.03 -19.66 -1.80
C THR A 254 -2.69 -21.07 -1.32
N ILE A 255 -2.04 -21.19 -0.15
CA ILE A 255 -1.74 -22.49 0.46
C ILE A 255 -3.01 -23.24 0.81
N GLN A 256 -4.00 -22.56 1.39
CA GLN A 256 -5.28 -23.16 1.78
C GLN A 256 -6.08 -23.69 0.58
N ALA A 257 -6.01 -23.02 -0.57
CA ALA A 257 -6.73 -23.44 -1.77
C ALA A 257 -6.17 -24.73 -2.38
N SER A 258 -4.88 -25.00 -2.21
CA SER A 258 -4.19 -26.14 -2.84
C SER A 258 -3.82 -27.25 -1.86
N THR A 259 -4.09 -27.08 -0.56
CA THR A 259 -3.70 -28.03 0.49
C THR A 259 -4.78 -28.19 1.58
N CYS A 260 -4.57 -29.13 2.49
CA CYS A 260 -5.38 -29.29 3.70
C CYS A 260 -4.98 -28.35 4.85
N VAL A 261 -3.91 -27.57 4.71
CA VAL A 261 -3.44 -26.63 5.74
C VAL A 261 -4.45 -25.50 5.91
N ARG A 262 -4.72 -25.10 7.15
CA ARG A 262 -5.59 -23.96 7.48
C ARG A 262 -4.88 -23.04 8.46
N PHE A 263 -4.77 -21.76 8.09
CA PHE A 263 -4.29 -20.70 8.97
C PHE A 263 -5.48 -20.11 9.71
N VAL A 264 -5.40 -20.06 11.04
CA VAL A 264 -6.43 -19.49 11.89
C VAL A 264 -5.78 -18.51 12.87
N PRO A 265 -6.47 -17.40 13.22
CA PRO A 265 -6.00 -16.52 14.27
C PRO A 265 -5.83 -17.29 15.58
N ARG A 266 -4.70 -17.07 16.26
CA ARG A 266 -4.43 -17.68 17.55
C ARG A 266 -5.44 -17.22 18.61
N THR A 267 -5.88 -18.15 19.44
CA THR A 267 -6.65 -17.88 20.64
C THR A 267 -5.86 -18.26 21.90
N THR A 268 -5.61 -19.55 22.09
CA THR A 268 -5.00 -20.12 23.31
C THR A 268 -3.90 -21.12 22.98
N GLU A 269 -3.68 -21.40 21.70
CA GLU A 269 -2.75 -22.41 21.25
C GLU A 269 -1.34 -22.08 21.73
N ARG A 270 -0.67 -23.09 22.28
CA ARG A 270 0.71 -22.97 22.76
C ARG A 270 1.68 -22.75 21.62
N ASP A 271 1.48 -23.45 20.51
CA ASP A 271 2.37 -23.43 19.35
C ASP A 271 1.71 -22.62 18.24
N TYR A 272 2.41 -21.60 17.75
CA TYR A 272 1.86 -20.66 16.78
C TYR A 272 2.96 -19.93 16.03
N ILE A 273 2.64 -19.47 14.82
CA ILE A 273 3.49 -18.56 14.06
C ILE A 273 3.19 -17.12 14.47
N THR A 274 4.24 -16.34 14.70
CA THR A 274 4.19 -14.88 14.81
C THR A 274 4.77 -14.32 13.54
N ILE A 275 3.96 -13.62 12.77
CA ILE A 275 4.40 -12.93 11.57
C ILE A 275 4.80 -11.52 11.97
N GLN A 276 6.04 -11.15 11.70
CA GLN A 276 6.59 -9.86 12.07
C GLN A 276 7.41 -9.26 10.93
N SER A 277 7.71 -7.96 11.06
CA SER A 277 8.66 -7.25 10.22
C SER A 277 9.80 -6.72 11.11
N ALA A 278 10.95 -7.39 11.10
CA ALA A 278 12.17 -6.97 11.81
C ALA A 278 13.34 -6.71 10.84
N ASN A 279 14.32 -5.93 11.32
CA ASN A 279 15.45 -5.25 10.65
C ASN A 279 16.01 -5.86 9.34
N SER A 280 16.06 -7.19 9.16
CA SER A 280 16.48 -7.76 7.87
C SER A 280 15.95 -9.17 7.59
N GLY A 281 15.74 -9.42 6.29
CA GLY A 281 15.57 -10.75 5.70
C GLY A 281 14.14 -11.27 5.60
N CYS A 282 13.92 -12.14 4.63
CA CYS A 282 12.72 -12.94 4.46
C CYS A 282 13.08 -14.35 4.91
N TRP A 283 12.50 -14.79 6.02
CA TRP A 283 12.81 -16.11 6.54
C TRP A 283 11.71 -16.63 7.45
N SER A 284 11.56 -17.94 7.46
CA SER A 284 10.78 -18.68 8.43
C SER A 284 11.61 -19.85 8.93
N TYR A 285 11.34 -20.27 10.17
CA TYR A 285 11.71 -21.62 10.57
C TYR A 285 10.96 -22.65 9.73
N VAL A 286 11.61 -23.80 9.50
CA VAL A 286 11.00 -24.91 8.78
C VAL A 286 10.29 -25.84 9.74
N GLY A 287 8.98 -25.96 9.57
CA GLY A 287 8.11 -26.82 10.39
C GLY A 287 7.86 -26.29 11.80
N ARG A 288 7.32 -27.18 12.65
CA ARG A 288 6.90 -26.88 14.02
C ARG A 288 8.09 -26.99 14.98
N ILE A 289 8.55 -25.84 15.47
CA ILE A 289 9.65 -25.73 16.46
C ILE A 289 9.17 -25.55 17.91
N ARG A 290 7.85 -25.60 18.15
CA ARG A 290 7.14 -25.46 19.44
C ARG A 290 7.14 -24.02 19.98
N ASN A 291 6.10 -23.68 20.75
CA ASN A 291 5.79 -22.33 21.23
C ASN A 291 5.63 -21.30 20.09
N ALA A 292 5.90 -20.03 20.38
CA ALA A 292 5.92 -18.97 19.39
C ALA A 292 7.12 -19.16 18.45
N GLN A 293 6.85 -19.40 17.17
CA GLN A 293 7.88 -19.35 16.14
C GLN A 293 7.75 -18.10 15.29
N ILE A 294 8.89 -17.53 14.93
CA ILE A 294 8.93 -16.30 14.15
C ILE A 294 8.94 -16.63 12.66
N LEU A 295 8.06 -15.96 11.92
CA LEU A 295 8.13 -15.82 10.48
C LEU A 295 8.39 -14.34 10.21
N ASN A 296 9.57 -14.02 9.69
CA ASN A 296 9.98 -12.66 9.42
C ASN A 296 9.72 -12.30 7.95
N LEU A 297 8.76 -11.40 7.74
CA LEU A 297 8.55 -10.72 6.46
C LEU A 297 8.97 -9.27 6.64
N SER A 298 10.28 -9.03 6.56
CA SER A 298 10.83 -7.68 6.70
C SER A 298 10.31 -6.78 5.57
N ILE A 299 9.62 -5.71 5.95
CA ILE A 299 9.24 -4.63 5.03
C ILE A 299 10.49 -3.98 4.46
N GLN A 300 11.51 -3.73 5.30
CA GLN A 300 12.78 -3.12 4.89
C GLN A 300 13.57 -3.98 3.89
N ALA A 301 13.41 -5.30 3.90
CA ALA A 301 14.06 -6.22 2.96
C ALA A 301 13.15 -6.62 1.77
N GLY A 302 11.95 -6.05 1.69
CA GLY A 302 10.99 -6.27 0.61
C GLY A 302 10.35 -7.66 0.56
N CYS A 303 10.06 -8.22 1.74
CA CYS A 303 9.53 -9.57 1.87
C CYS A 303 8.01 -9.67 1.69
N VAL A 304 7.29 -8.55 1.62
CA VAL A 304 5.82 -8.53 1.73
C VAL A 304 5.12 -8.66 0.36
N THR A 305 5.74 -9.38 -0.57
CA THR A 305 5.08 -9.80 -1.81
C THR A 305 4.29 -11.08 -1.62
N LYS A 306 3.23 -11.30 -2.41
CA LYS A 306 2.43 -12.55 -2.32
C LYS A 306 3.30 -13.79 -2.49
N GLY A 307 4.28 -13.76 -3.40
CA GLY A 307 5.18 -14.87 -3.68
C GLY A 307 6.09 -15.20 -2.48
N ILE A 308 6.76 -14.19 -1.93
CA ILE A 308 7.66 -14.37 -0.78
C ILE A 308 6.87 -14.75 0.47
N ALA A 309 5.76 -14.07 0.75
CA ALA A 309 4.90 -14.43 1.88
C ALA A 309 4.42 -15.89 1.78
N THR A 310 4.01 -16.35 0.58
CA THR A 310 3.64 -17.75 0.35
C THR A 310 4.83 -18.69 0.59
N HIS A 311 6.03 -18.33 0.11
CA HIS A 311 7.26 -19.11 0.29
C HIS A 311 7.61 -19.30 1.77
N GLU A 312 7.66 -18.22 2.55
CA GLU A 312 7.98 -18.30 3.98
C GLU A 312 6.89 -19.02 4.79
N LEU A 313 5.62 -18.85 4.42
CA LEU A 313 4.52 -19.61 5.03
C LEU A 313 4.64 -21.11 4.73
N ILE A 314 5.14 -21.49 3.54
CA ILE A 314 5.38 -22.88 3.15
C ILE A 314 6.51 -23.50 3.99
N HIS A 315 7.54 -22.73 4.33
CA HIS A 315 8.55 -23.16 5.30
C HIS A 315 7.94 -23.41 6.68
N ALA A 316 7.13 -22.48 7.20
CA ALA A 316 6.49 -22.64 8.51
C ALA A 316 5.64 -23.92 8.63
N VAL A 317 5.03 -24.38 7.53
CA VAL A 317 4.23 -25.61 7.51
C VAL A 317 5.07 -26.88 7.28
N GLY A 318 6.38 -26.76 7.05
CA GLY A 318 7.34 -27.86 7.08
C GLY A 318 8.01 -28.22 5.76
N PHE A 319 7.77 -27.47 4.68
CA PHE A 319 8.45 -27.75 3.41
C PHE A 319 9.83 -27.11 3.38
N PHE A 320 10.80 -27.87 2.89
CA PHE A 320 12.14 -27.37 2.62
C PHE A 320 12.26 -26.93 1.16
N HIS A 321 13.34 -26.23 0.85
CA HIS A 321 13.74 -25.88 -0.50
C HIS A 321 13.90 -27.12 -1.39
N ALA A 322 13.19 -27.14 -2.53
CA ALA A 322 13.24 -28.26 -3.48
C ALA A 322 14.65 -28.45 -4.08
N GLN A 323 15.48 -27.41 -4.13
CA GLN A 323 16.87 -27.54 -4.55
C GLN A 323 17.75 -28.35 -3.58
N SER A 324 17.26 -28.69 -2.39
CA SER A 324 17.97 -29.52 -1.42
C SER A 324 17.44 -30.96 -1.36
N ASP A 325 16.53 -31.34 -2.27
CA ASP A 325 15.99 -32.69 -2.40
C ASP A 325 17.08 -33.70 -2.78
N VAL A 326 17.04 -34.89 -2.16
CA VAL A 326 17.97 -36.01 -2.43
C VAL A 326 18.02 -36.46 -3.88
N ASN A 327 16.93 -36.27 -4.61
CA ASN A 327 16.80 -36.64 -6.01
C ASN A 327 17.01 -35.44 -6.95
N ARG A 328 17.33 -34.24 -6.44
CA ARG A 328 17.46 -33.01 -7.24
C ARG A 328 18.36 -33.21 -8.44
N ASP A 329 19.52 -33.83 -8.24
CA ASP A 329 20.54 -33.99 -9.28
C ASP A 329 20.10 -34.92 -10.43
N GLN A 330 18.95 -35.59 -10.32
CA GLN A 330 18.31 -36.33 -11.42
C GLN A 330 17.59 -35.40 -12.42
N TYR A 331 17.21 -34.19 -11.99
CA TYR A 331 16.35 -33.29 -12.76
C TYR A 331 17.00 -31.93 -13.07
N VAL A 332 17.94 -31.48 -12.24
CA VAL A 332 18.57 -30.16 -12.34
C VAL A 332 20.05 -30.24 -12.00
N ARG A 333 20.87 -29.44 -12.69
CA ARG A 333 22.32 -29.35 -12.46
C ARG A 333 22.69 -27.97 -11.92
N ILE A 334 23.37 -27.94 -10.77
CA ILE A 334 23.94 -26.70 -10.24
C ILE A 334 25.25 -26.38 -10.95
N LYS A 335 25.36 -25.16 -11.47
CA LYS A 335 26.60 -24.59 -12.00
C LYS A 335 27.38 -23.98 -10.85
N TRP A 336 28.11 -24.83 -10.13
CA TRP A 336 28.84 -24.46 -8.91
C TRP A 336 29.81 -23.30 -9.12
N GLU A 337 30.38 -23.17 -10.32
CA GLU A 337 31.25 -22.07 -10.71
C GLU A 337 30.57 -20.69 -10.69
N ASN A 338 29.23 -20.64 -10.68
CA ASN A 338 28.43 -19.42 -10.60
C ASN A 338 27.80 -19.22 -9.22
N VAL A 339 28.02 -20.12 -8.27
CA VAL A 339 27.55 -19.96 -6.89
C VAL A 339 28.47 -18.96 -6.19
N MET A 340 27.88 -18.00 -5.49
CA MET A 340 28.63 -17.01 -4.72
C MET A 340 29.47 -17.73 -3.66
N GLU A 341 30.76 -17.36 -3.58
CA GLU A 341 31.70 -17.95 -2.63
C GLU A 341 31.15 -17.87 -1.19
N GLY A 342 31.16 -19.01 -0.48
CA GLY A 342 30.64 -19.14 0.87
C GLY A 342 29.12 -19.36 0.97
N LYS A 343 28.41 -19.49 -0.16
CA LYS A 343 26.95 -19.77 -0.22
C LYS A 343 26.62 -21.18 -0.74
N GLU A 344 27.61 -22.02 -0.96
CA GLU A 344 27.51 -23.37 -1.51
C GLU A 344 26.56 -24.25 -0.67
N HIS A 345 26.62 -24.12 0.65
CA HIS A 345 25.75 -24.84 1.61
C HIS A 345 24.25 -24.69 1.34
N ASN A 346 23.80 -23.60 0.69
CA ASN A 346 22.37 -23.40 0.36
C ASN A 346 21.89 -24.28 -0.80
N PHE A 347 22.82 -24.92 -1.51
CA PHE A 347 22.54 -25.79 -2.65
C PHE A 347 22.90 -27.25 -2.35
N GLU A 348 23.39 -27.54 -1.15
CA GLU A 348 23.67 -28.91 -0.72
C GLU A 348 22.38 -29.71 -0.56
N VAL A 349 22.53 -31.01 -0.78
CA VAL A 349 21.45 -31.99 -0.70
C VAL A 349 21.38 -32.52 0.73
N TYR A 350 20.18 -32.58 1.33
CA TYR A 350 20.05 -33.09 2.70
C TYR A 350 20.22 -34.61 2.75
N THR A 351 21.31 -35.07 3.37
CA THR A 351 21.56 -36.49 3.64
C THR A 351 21.21 -36.82 5.10
N ASN A 352 19.94 -37.16 5.34
CA ASN A 352 19.37 -37.94 6.46
C ASN A 352 19.93 -37.83 7.91
N SER A 353 20.62 -36.77 8.30
CA SER A 353 21.30 -36.69 9.61
C SER A 353 20.80 -35.58 10.55
N TYR A 354 19.73 -34.86 10.20
CA TYR A 354 19.29 -33.65 10.94
C TYR A 354 17.79 -33.61 11.31
N PHE A 355 17.08 -34.74 11.33
CA PHE A 355 15.71 -34.82 11.85
C PHE A 355 15.64 -35.45 13.24
#